data_AF-A0A497U2L7-F1
#
_entry.id   AF-A0A497U2L7-F1
#
_cell.length_a   1.000
_cell.length_b   1.000
_cell.length_c   1.000
_cell.angle_alpha   90.00
_cell.angle_beta   90.00
_cell.angle_gamma   90.00
#
_symmetry.space_group_name_H-M   'P 1'
#
loop_
_entity.id
_entity.type
_entity.pdbx_description
1 polymer ?
#
loop_
_entity_poly.entity_id
_entity_poly.type
_entity_poly.pdbx_seq_one_letter_code
_entity_poly.pdbx_strand_id
1 'polypeptide(L)'
;MQNRHKYWLPVALILSLAGTIATAEEQPEEEIPPWYQFEVLIFERISAGAGSTEFWPEDPGTPSRLNAIPLTEALAQEIGLREPIETAAPPAPEPFRPLAESEWQLSEQHQHLSRSRNYKPLLHVAWRQQVIEPDQSQQLLLELPRSSNPQSAIDEPLRLEGTIRVGVKRYLHLETDLLLRQWETEDGMTGDSLEFRPAFRTFRMQSQRRMRSGEIHYLDHPIIGVLFLASRYELPTEPEPVEDETPVDGEVESQPKQEPVSTSS
;
A
#
# COMPACT_ATOMS: atom_id res chain seq x y z
N MET A 1 73.73 35.00 15.62
CA MET A 1 74.13 36.37 16.02
C MET A 1 74.34 37.20 14.77
N GLN A 2 73.85 38.45 14.78
CA GLN A 2 74.18 39.58 13.87
C GLN A 2 73.83 39.48 12.37
N ASN A 3 72.58 39.81 12.05
CA ASN A 3 72.18 41.14 11.56
C ASN A 3 73.23 41.94 10.75
N ARG A 4 72.98 42.23 9.46
CA ARG A 4 72.47 43.55 8.98
C ARG A 4 72.76 43.84 7.48
N HIS A 5 71.79 44.59 6.92
CA HIS A 5 71.85 45.60 5.85
C HIS A 5 71.42 45.19 4.43
N LYS A 6 70.73 46.00 3.60
CA LYS A 6 69.69 47.06 3.69
C LYS A 6 69.46 47.52 2.23
N TYR A 7 68.21 47.92 1.86
CA TYR A 7 67.77 48.67 0.64
C TYR A 7 67.62 47.86 -0.68
N TRP A 8 66.67 48.08 -1.62
CA TRP A 8 65.81 49.23 -1.99
C TRP A 8 64.66 48.80 -2.96
N LEU A 9 63.40 49.23 -2.70
CA LEU A 9 62.24 49.62 -3.55
C LEU A 9 61.81 48.85 -4.86
N PRO A 10 60.58 49.08 -5.38
CA PRO A 10 59.22 48.76 -4.88
C PRO A 10 58.49 47.75 -5.82
N VAL A 11 57.47 47.01 -5.37
CA VAL A 11 56.54 46.32 -6.31
C VAL A 11 55.12 46.76 -6.02
N ALA A 12 54.49 47.20 -7.11
CA ALA A 12 53.22 47.86 -7.19
C ALA A 12 52.06 46.99 -6.69
N LEU A 13 51.14 47.70 -6.04
CA LEU A 13 49.80 47.29 -5.69
C LEU A 13 49.01 46.93 -6.96
N ILE A 14 48.62 45.65 -7.12
CA ILE A 14 47.56 45.25 -8.05
C ILE A 14 46.41 44.75 -7.19
N LEU A 15 45.37 45.58 -7.03
CA LEU A 15 44.08 45.13 -6.52
C LEU A 15 43.42 44.29 -7.62
N SER A 16 43.48 42.96 -7.50
CA SER A 16 42.61 42.08 -8.26
C SER A 16 41.23 42.04 -7.59
N LEU A 17 40.26 42.65 -8.24
CA LEU A 17 38.84 42.55 -7.91
C LEU A 17 38.37 41.14 -8.30
N ALA A 18 38.32 40.22 -7.34
CA ALA A 18 37.75 38.89 -7.55
C ALA A 18 36.22 39.03 -7.57
N GLY A 19 35.61 38.90 -8.74
CA GLY A 19 34.17 38.74 -8.88
C GLY A 19 33.77 37.36 -8.36
N THR A 20 33.04 37.32 -7.25
CA THR A 20 32.33 36.13 -6.78
C THR A 20 31.19 35.83 -7.76
N ILE A 21 31.38 34.82 -8.60
CA ILE A 21 30.25 34.17 -9.29
C ILE A 21 29.52 33.39 -8.20
N ALA A 22 28.39 33.91 -7.74
CA ALA A 22 27.46 33.15 -6.93
C ALA A 22 26.82 32.08 -7.83
N THR A 23 27.35 30.86 -7.78
CA THR A 23 26.64 29.70 -8.28
C THR A 23 25.43 29.55 -7.37
N ALA A 24 24.24 29.89 -7.85
CA ALA A 24 23.01 29.49 -7.19
C ALA A 24 22.97 27.95 -7.27
N GLU A 25 23.24 27.28 -6.17
CA GLU A 25 22.85 25.89 -5.99
C GLU A 25 21.32 25.89 -6.05
N GLU A 26 20.76 25.49 -7.21
CA GLU A 26 19.37 25.05 -7.28
C GLU A 26 19.25 23.91 -6.28
N GLN A 27 18.71 24.22 -5.09
CA GLN A 27 18.30 23.19 -4.16
C GLN A 27 17.30 22.31 -4.92
N PRO A 28 17.47 20.98 -4.97
CA PRO A 28 16.47 20.13 -5.59
C PRO A 28 15.15 20.43 -4.89
N GLU A 29 14.16 20.95 -5.64
CA GLU A 29 12.78 20.95 -5.17
C GLU A 29 12.48 19.52 -4.74
N GLU A 30 12.18 19.31 -3.46
CA GLU A 30 11.76 18.01 -2.96
C GLU A 30 10.45 17.66 -3.68
N GLU A 31 10.55 16.98 -4.82
CA GLU A 31 9.40 16.48 -5.56
C GLU A 31 8.63 15.53 -4.64
N ILE A 32 7.40 15.92 -4.29
CA ILE A 32 6.53 15.12 -3.45
C ILE A 32 6.31 13.77 -4.15
N PRO A 33 6.65 12.64 -3.51
CA PRO A 33 6.53 11.35 -4.17
C PRO A 33 5.08 11.07 -4.59
N PRO A 34 4.86 10.54 -5.80
CA PRO A 34 3.52 10.30 -6.33
C PRO A 34 2.78 9.24 -5.50
N TRP A 35 1.47 9.43 -5.38
CA TRP A 35 0.56 8.47 -4.77
C TRP A 35 0.18 7.36 -5.75
N TYR A 36 0.10 6.15 -5.23
CA TYR A 36 -0.40 4.98 -5.93
C TYR A 36 -1.43 4.24 -5.07
N GLN A 37 -2.43 3.69 -5.75
CA GLN A 37 -3.28 2.63 -5.24
C GLN A 37 -2.71 1.30 -5.71
N PHE A 38 -2.45 0.42 -4.75
CA PHE A 38 -2.05 -0.95 -5.01
C PHE A 38 -3.17 -1.89 -4.66
N GLU A 39 -3.26 -2.97 -5.40
CA GLU A 39 -4.23 -4.02 -5.15
C GLU A 39 -3.59 -5.37 -5.40
N VAL A 40 -3.76 -6.27 -4.44
CA VAL A 40 -3.22 -7.61 -4.48
C VAL A 40 -4.33 -8.63 -4.28
N LEU A 41 -4.34 -9.64 -5.14
CA LEU A 41 -5.21 -10.78 -5.08
C LEU A 41 -4.36 -12.05 -5.09
N ILE A 42 -4.27 -12.71 -3.93
CA ILE A 42 -3.52 -13.94 -3.70
C ILE A 42 -4.50 -15.11 -3.74
N PHE A 43 -4.13 -16.17 -4.44
CA PHE A 43 -4.95 -17.36 -4.57
C PHE A 43 -4.11 -18.64 -4.57
N GLU A 44 -4.72 -19.73 -4.15
CA GLU A 44 -4.18 -21.08 -4.23
C GLU A 44 -4.62 -21.74 -5.54
N ARG A 45 -3.71 -22.47 -6.19
CA ARG A 45 -4.02 -23.35 -7.32
C ARG A 45 -4.31 -24.76 -6.79
N ILE A 46 -5.55 -25.21 -6.99
CA ILE A 46 -6.09 -26.47 -6.45
C ILE A 46 -6.33 -27.53 -7.54
N SER A 47 -5.87 -27.31 -8.77
CA SER A 47 -6.00 -28.27 -9.86
C SER A 47 -5.25 -29.57 -9.55
N ALA A 48 -5.82 -30.73 -9.95
CA ALA A 48 -5.17 -32.03 -9.80
C ALA A 48 -3.74 -32.01 -10.38
N GLY A 49 -2.75 -32.32 -9.54
CA GLY A 49 -1.32 -32.30 -9.90
C GLY A 49 -0.57 -30.99 -9.59
N ALA A 50 -1.25 -29.94 -9.12
CA ALA A 50 -0.58 -28.72 -8.66
C ALA A 50 0.40 -29.08 -7.51
N GLY A 51 1.68 -28.70 -7.67
CA GLY A 51 2.75 -28.94 -6.70
C GLY A 51 3.26 -30.39 -6.59
N SER A 52 2.70 -31.33 -7.35
CA SER A 52 3.06 -32.77 -7.28
C SER A 52 4.31 -33.16 -8.08
N THR A 53 4.84 -32.28 -8.92
CA THR A 53 5.95 -32.57 -9.85
C THR A 53 7.26 -31.88 -9.46
N GLU A 54 7.29 -31.14 -8.35
CA GLU A 54 8.49 -30.42 -7.88
C GLU A 54 8.95 -30.94 -6.52
N PHE A 55 10.26 -31.00 -6.33
CA PHE A 55 10.88 -31.33 -5.05
C PHE A 55 10.88 -30.08 -4.17
N TRP A 56 9.95 -30.03 -3.22
CA TRP A 56 9.88 -28.94 -2.25
C TRP A 56 10.71 -29.27 -1.01
N PRO A 57 11.48 -28.30 -0.47
CA PRO A 57 12.17 -28.50 0.79
C PRO A 57 11.15 -28.69 1.92
N GLU A 58 11.44 -29.59 2.87
CA GLU A 58 10.58 -29.82 4.04
C GLU A 58 10.45 -28.57 4.92
N ASP A 59 11.52 -27.78 4.99
CA ASP A 59 11.55 -26.46 5.61
C ASP A 59 11.96 -25.39 4.58
N PRO A 60 10.99 -24.66 4.00
CA PRO A 60 11.29 -23.57 3.07
C PRO A 60 11.72 -22.26 3.78
N GLY A 61 11.85 -22.27 5.11
CA GLY A 61 12.08 -21.09 5.93
C GLY A 61 10.85 -20.17 6.03
N THR A 62 11.02 -19.02 6.68
CA THR A 62 9.92 -18.07 6.96
C THR A 62 10.18 -16.70 6.33
N PRO A 63 9.12 -15.98 5.91
CA PRO A 63 9.21 -14.59 5.51
C PRO A 63 9.68 -13.72 6.68
N SER A 64 10.60 -12.78 6.41
CA SER A 64 11.02 -11.80 7.43
C SER A 64 9.89 -10.83 7.71
N ARG A 65 9.51 -10.71 8.98
CA ARG A 65 8.47 -9.79 9.46
C ARG A 65 9.06 -8.51 10.06
N LEU A 66 10.38 -8.36 9.99
CA LEU A 66 11.09 -7.26 10.62
C LEU A 66 10.66 -5.92 10.02
N ASN A 67 10.17 -5.02 10.87
CA ASN A 67 9.67 -3.69 10.49
C ASN A 67 8.48 -3.71 9.51
N ALA A 68 7.77 -4.83 9.37
CA ALA A 68 6.59 -4.89 8.50
C ALA A 68 5.35 -4.30 9.17
N ILE A 69 4.59 -3.47 8.45
CA ILE A 69 3.30 -2.94 8.92
C ILE A 69 2.19 -3.97 8.61
N PRO A 70 1.39 -4.41 9.59
CA PRO A 70 0.28 -5.33 9.35
C PRO A 70 -0.83 -4.65 8.53
N LEU A 71 -1.01 -5.07 7.28
CA LEU A 71 -2.07 -4.53 6.42
C LEU A 71 -3.41 -5.23 6.68
N THR A 72 -3.39 -6.54 6.90
CA THR A 72 -4.59 -7.37 7.00
C THR A 72 -5.20 -7.39 8.41
N GLU A 73 -4.46 -6.98 9.43
CA GLU A 73 -5.01 -6.81 10.77
C GLU A 73 -6.05 -5.67 10.79
N ALA A 74 -5.79 -4.58 10.08
CA ALA A 74 -6.76 -3.51 9.88
C ALA A 74 -8.02 -4.02 9.14
N LEU A 75 -7.84 -4.86 8.12
CA LEU A 75 -8.95 -5.51 7.40
C LEU A 75 -9.80 -6.38 8.35
N ALA A 76 -9.17 -7.17 9.20
CA ALA A 76 -9.86 -8.02 10.17
C ALA A 76 -10.62 -7.19 11.23
N GLN A 77 -10.05 -6.06 11.66
CA GLN A 77 -10.70 -5.13 12.59
C GLN A 77 -11.90 -4.42 11.93
N GLU A 78 -11.83 -4.08 10.65
CA GLU A 78 -12.96 -3.49 9.91
C GLU A 78 -14.11 -4.49 9.69
N ILE A 79 -13.79 -5.73 9.30
CA ILE A 79 -14.79 -6.81 9.13
C ILE A 79 -15.47 -7.16 10.47
N GLY A 80 -14.76 -7.02 11.59
CA GLY A 80 -15.27 -7.37 12.92
C GLY A 80 -16.09 -6.29 13.63
N LEU A 81 -16.09 -5.02 13.17
CA LEU A 81 -16.57 -3.90 13.99
C LEU A 81 -17.53 -2.90 13.34
N ARG A 82 -17.96 -3.01 12.08
CA ARG A 82 -18.74 -1.93 11.45
C ARG A 82 -20.05 -2.36 10.78
N GLU A 83 -21.17 -1.91 11.37
CA GLU A 83 -22.24 -1.29 10.58
C GLU A 83 -21.61 -0.09 9.83
N PRO A 84 -21.98 0.19 8.57
CA PRO A 84 -21.33 1.22 7.78
C PRO A 84 -21.59 2.58 8.43
N ILE A 85 -20.62 3.12 9.15
CA ILE A 85 -20.66 4.52 9.51
C ILE A 85 -20.22 5.25 8.24
N GLU A 86 -21.17 5.94 7.58
CA GLU A 86 -20.91 6.98 6.58
C GLU A 86 -20.09 8.12 7.23
N THR A 87 -18.84 7.83 7.58
CA THR A 87 -17.90 8.85 7.98
C THR A 87 -17.44 9.47 6.68
N ALA A 88 -17.69 10.78 6.52
CA ALA A 88 -17.17 11.58 5.44
C ALA A 88 -15.69 11.21 5.21
N ALA A 89 -15.35 10.90 3.96
CA ALA A 89 -14.00 10.49 3.60
C ALA A 89 -12.99 11.50 4.16
N PRO A 90 -11.91 11.05 4.83
CA PRO A 90 -10.90 11.97 5.32
C PRO A 90 -10.34 12.79 4.16
N PRO A 91 -10.01 14.08 4.38
CA PRO A 91 -9.55 14.98 3.31
C PRO A 91 -8.22 14.55 2.69
N ALA A 92 -7.47 13.65 3.33
CA ALA A 92 -6.23 13.08 2.81
C ALA A 92 -6.22 11.53 2.93
N PRO A 93 -5.68 10.82 1.92
CA PRO A 93 -5.54 9.36 1.96
C PRO A 93 -4.57 8.95 3.07
N GLU A 94 -4.98 7.99 3.90
CA GLU A 94 -4.10 7.39 4.89
C GLU A 94 -3.27 6.27 4.24
N PRO A 95 -1.93 6.34 4.27
CA PRO A 95 -1.11 5.30 3.65
C PRO A 95 -1.20 4.00 4.44
N PHE A 96 -1.03 2.87 3.73
CA PHE A 96 -0.97 1.53 4.32
C PHE A 96 -2.25 1.08 5.05
N ARG A 97 -3.38 1.71 4.76
CA ARG A 97 -4.70 1.25 5.19
C ARG A 97 -5.43 0.50 4.07
N PRO A 98 -6.12 -0.62 4.40
CA PRO A 98 -7.04 -1.26 3.48
C PRO A 98 -8.09 -0.27 2.97
N LEU A 99 -8.42 -0.36 1.68
CA LEU A 99 -9.51 0.38 1.06
C LEU A 99 -10.80 -0.43 1.09
N ALA A 100 -11.93 0.28 1.01
CA ALA A 100 -13.24 -0.35 0.86
C ALA A 100 -13.35 -1.13 -0.45
N GLU A 101 -14.15 -2.20 -0.47
CA GLU A 101 -14.34 -3.04 -1.66
C GLU A 101 -14.87 -2.29 -2.88
N SER A 102 -15.57 -1.17 -2.67
CA SER A 102 -16.05 -0.29 -3.74
C SER A 102 -14.92 0.39 -4.52
N GLU A 103 -13.72 0.48 -3.93
CA GLU A 103 -12.53 1.07 -4.54
C GLU A 103 -11.63 0.03 -5.21
N TRP A 104 -11.98 -1.26 -5.13
CA TRP A 104 -11.21 -2.36 -5.70
C TRP A 104 -11.45 -2.47 -7.22
N GLN A 105 -10.38 -2.76 -7.95
CA GLN A 105 -10.33 -2.83 -9.41
C GLN A 105 -10.18 -4.27 -9.92
N LEU A 106 -9.80 -5.23 -9.06
CA LEU A 106 -9.65 -6.65 -9.40
C LEU A 106 -10.87 -7.51 -9.06
N SER A 107 -12.03 -6.89 -8.81
CA SER A 107 -13.27 -7.57 -8.43
C SER A 107 -13.74 -8.58 -9.48
N GLU A 108 -13.55 -8.29 -10.77
CA GLU A 108 -13.88 -9.23 -11.86
C GLU A 108 -12.96 -10.46 -11.85
N GLN A 109 -11.66 -10.27 -11.66
CA GLN A 109 -10.66 -11.34 -11.59
C GLN A 109 -10.91 -12.21 -10.36
N HIS A 110 -11.20 -11.59 -9.21
CA HIS A 110 -11.62 -12.31 -8.01
C HIS A 110 -12.84 -13.18 -8.30
N GLN A 111 -13.90 -12.61 -8.89
CA GLN A 111 -15.12 -13.34 -9.21
C GLN A 111 -14.88 -14.50 -10.20
N HIS A 112 -14.01 -14.32 -11.18
CA HIS A 112 -13.63 -15.37 -12.13
C HIS A 112 -12.89 -16.51 -11.42
N LEU A 113 -11.92 -16.18 -10.55
CA LEU A 113 -11.17 -17.15 -9.77
C LEU A 113 -12.09 -17.92 -8.80
N SER A 114 -13.02 -17.24 -8.12
CA SER A 114 -13.98 -17.88 -7.20
C SER A 114 -14.90 -18.89 -7.90
N ARG A 115 -15.20 -18.71 -9.19
CA ARG A 115 -16.03 -19.63 -9.98
C ARG A 115 -15.25 -20.80 -10.57
N SER A 116 -13.93 -20.69 -10.62
CA SER A 116 -13.07 -21.74 -11.16
C SER A 116 -12.95 -22.90 -10.19
N ARG A 117 -12.86 -24.12 -10.71
CA ARG A 117 -12.53 -25.32 -9.91
C ARG A 117 -11.02 -25.50 -9.69
N ASN A 118 -10.21 -24.68 -10.35
CA ASN A 118 -8.76 -24.80 -10.35
C ASN A 118 -8.08 -23.81 -9.41
N TYR A 119 -8.82 -22.83 -8.89
CA TYR A 119 -8.28 -21.75 -8.07
C TYR A 119 -9.16 -21.53 -6.85
N LYS A 120 -8.52 -21.06 -5.77
CA LYS A 120 -9.19 -20.64 -4.54
C LYS A 120 -8.61 -19.30 -4.10
N PRO A 121 -9.34 -18.18 -4.24
CA PRO A 121 -8.93 -16.91 -3.67
C PRO A 121 -8.66 -17.04 -2.17
N LEU A 122 -7.56 -16.46 -1.72
CA LEU A 122 -7.13 -16.47 -0.32
C LEU A 122 -7.27 -15.08 0.28
N LEU A 123 -6.59 -14.09 -0.31
CA LEU A 123 -6.55 -12.72 0.16
C LEU A 123 -6.82 -11.76 -1.00
N HIS A 124 -7.69 -10.78 -0.78
CA HIS A 124 -7.92 -9.66 -1.70
C HIS A 124 -7.90 -8.39 -0.87
N VAL A 125 -6.97 -7.48 -1.16
CA VAL A 125 -6.85 -6.20 -0.46
C VAL A 125 -6.28 -5.14 -1.38
N ALA A 126 -6.80 -3.92 -1.26
CA ALA A 126 -6.25 -2.73 -1.88
C ALA A 126 -5.80 -1.73 -0.80
N TRP A 127 -4.77 -0.94 -1.07
CA TRP A 127 -4.29 0.14 -0.19
C TRP A 127 -3.69 1.28 -1.00
N ARG A 128 -3.52 2.44 -0.38
CA ARG A 128 -2.81 3.58 -0.96
C ARG A 128 -1.48 3.81 -0.23
N GLN A 129 -0.48 4.27 -0.96
CA GLN A 129 0.75 4.80 -0.36
C GLN A 129 1.48 5.71 -1.36
N GLN A 130 2.34 6.56 -0.83
CA GLN A 130 3.38 7.19 -1.62
C GLN A 130 4.46 6.15 -1.95
N VAL A 131 5.01 6.26 -3.16
CA VAL A 131 6.05 5.35 -3.62
C VAL A 131 7.38 6.07 -3.64
N ILE A 132 8.28 5.61 -2.78
CA ILE A 132 9.65 6.09 -2.61
C ILE A 132 10.63 5.01 -3.06
N GLU A 133 11.94 5.27 -2.92
CA GLU A 133 12.96 4.30 -3.32
C GLU A 133 12.83 2.96 -2.56
N PRO A 134 13.07 1.81 -3.21
CA PRO A 134 12.90 0.48 -2.62
C PRO A 134 13.63 0.25 -1.28
N ASP A 135 14.81 0.83 -1.10
CA ASP A 135 15.60 0.73 0.13
C ASP A 135 15.01 1.49 1.32
N GLN A 136 14.24 2.56 1.03
CA GLN A 136 13.48 3.31 2.03
C GLN A 136 12.02 2.83 2.13
N SER A 137 11.59 1.97 1.21
CA SER A 137 10.18 1.57 1.11
C SER A 137 9.74 0.67 2.26
N GLN A 138 8.50 0.90 2.67
CA GLN A 138 7.89 0.18 3.77
C GLN A 138 7.47 -1.24 3.35
N GLN A 139 7.82 -2.22 4.16
CA GLN A 139 7.32 -3.58 4.01
C GLN A 139 5.96 -3.70 4.67
N LEU A 140 5.03 -4.39 4.01
CA LEU A 140 3.72 -4.70 4.53
C LEU A 140 3.61 -6.21 4.79
N LEU A 141 3.02 -6.54 5.92
CA LEU A 141 2.73 -7.90 6.34
C LEU A 141 1.32 -8.27 5.88
N LEU A 142 1.22 -9.39 5.17
CA LEU A 142 -0.01 -9.98 4.67
C LEU A 142 -0.26 -11.29 5.41
N GLU A 143 -1.37 -11.37 6.13
CA GLU A 143 -1.80 -12.57 6.83
C GLU A 143 -3.29 -12.79 6.66
N LEU A 144 -3.71 -14.04 6.48
CA LEU A 144 -5.12 -14.35 6.64
C LEU A 144 -5.55 -14.15 8.09
N PRO A 145 -6.74 -13.59 8.36
CA PRO A 145 -7.26 -13.50 9.70
C PRO A 145 -7.24 -14.88 10.37
N ARG A 146 -6.61 -14.98 11.54
CA ARG A 146 -6.69 -16.18 12.37
C ARG A 146 -8.06 -16.23 13.04
N SER A 147 -8.52 -17.44 13.36
CA SER A 147 -9.57 -17.57 14.36
C SER A 147 -9.12 -16.88 15.64
N SER A 148 -9.96 -15.98 16.16
CA SER A 148 -9.71 -15.27 17.43
C SER A 148 -9.79 -16.20 18.64
N ASN A 149 -10.27 -17.45 18.47
CA ASN A 149 -10.23 -18.48 19.48
C ASN A 149 -8.81 -19.06 19.61
N PRO A 150 -8.14 -18.96 20.78
CA PRO A 150 -6.80 -19.50 20.99
C PRO A 150 -6.67 -20.99 20.70
N GLN A 151 -7.72 -21.77 20.98
CA GLN A 151 -7.72 -23.22 20.71
C GLN A 151 -7.71 -23.48 19.19
N SER A 152 -8.53 -22.75 18.44
CA SER A 152 -8.58 -22.86 16.98
C SER A 152 -7.31 -22.36 16.30
N ALA A 153 -6.56 -21.41 16.89
CA ALA A 153 -5.30 -20.94 16.32
C ALA A 153 -4.16 -21.98 16.41
N ILE A 154 -4.25 -22.90 17.37
CA ILE A 154 -3.33 -24.04 17.51
C ILE A 154 -3.71 -25.14 16.51
N ASP A 155 -5.02 -25.40 16.36
CA ASP A 155 -5.55 -26.42 15.48
C ASP A 155 -5.55 -26.00 14.00
N GLU A 156 -5.59 -24.69 13.71
CA GLU A 156 -5.56 -24.11 12.37
C GLU A 156 -4.35 -23.17 12.20
N PRO A 157 -3.17 -23.68 11.80
CA PRO A 157 -2.03 -22.84 11.51
C PRO A 157 -2.42 -21.86 10.40
N LEU A 158 -1.86 -20.66 10.50
CA LEU A 158 -2.15 -19.57 9.58
C LEU A 158 -1.91 -20.03 8.13
N ARG A 159 -2.96 -20.10 7.31
CA ARG A 159 -2.83 -20.66 5.95
C ARG A 159 -1.88 -19.86 5.08
N LEU A 160 -1.93 -18.54 5.13
CA LEU A 160 -1.10 -17.66 4.33
C LEU A 160 -0.50 -16.58 5.22
N GLU A 161 0.82 -16.47 5.17
CA GLU A 161 1.56 -15.35 5.75
C GLU A 161 2.64 -14.89 4.76
N GLY A 162 2.98 -13.63 4.79
CA GLY A 162 4.03 -13.15 3.91
C GLY A 162 4.21 -11.66 3.97
N THR A 163 5.14 -11.18 3.17
CA THR A 163 5.40 -9.77 3.06
C THR A 163 5.41 -9.31 1.62
N ILE A 164 5.04 -8.04 1.46
CA ILE A 164 5.06 -7.34 0.20
C ILE A 164 5.76 -5.99 0.40
N ARG A 165 6.56 -5.59 -0.56
CA ARG A 165 7.22 -4.29 -0.58
C ARG A 165 7.14 -3.73 -1.99
N VAL A 166 6.81 -2.45 -2.07
CA VAL A 166 6.75 -1.73 -3.35
C VAL A 166 7.60 -0.47 -3.27
N GLY A 167 8.47 -0.28 -4.25
CA GLY A 167 9.29 0.93 -4.37
C GLY A 167 9.43 1.37 -5.82
N VAL A 168 9.91 2.60 -6.02
CA VAL A 168 10.12 3.19 -7.35
C VAL A 168 11.58 3.60 -7.53
N LYS A 169 12.14 3.25 -8.69
CA LYS A 169 13.37 3.87 -9.20
C LYS A 169 13.06 4.48 -10.57
N ARG A 170 13.51 3.82 -11.64
CA ARG A 170 13.02 4.08 -13.01
C ARG A 170 11.67 3.41 -13.30
N TYR A 171 11.38 2.34 -12.56
CA TYR A 171 10.18 1.52 -12.69
C TYR A 171 9.63 1.24 -11.30
N LEU A 172 8.38 0.82 -11.23
CA LEU A 172 7.83 0.22 -10.02
C LEU A 172 8.47 -1.16 -9.82
N HIS A 173 8.88 -1.45 -8.60
CA HIS A 173 9.46 -2.71 -8.19
C HIS A 173 8.57 -3.32 -7.12
N LEU A 174 8.15 -4.56 -7.35
CA LEU A 174 7.38 -5.37 -6.41
C LEU A 174 8.28 -6.49 -5.90
N GLU A 175 8.37 -6.61 -4.57
CA GLU A 175 9.02 -7.71 -3.86
C GLU A 175 7.97 -8.43 -3.02
N THR A 176 7.91 -9.75 -3.14
CA THR A 176 6.98 -10.61 -2.40
C THR A 176 7.70 -11.81 -1.81
N ASP A 177 7.41 -12.12 -0.56
CA ASP A 177 7.85 -13.33 0.13
C ASP A 177 6.64 -13.93 0.86
N LEU A 178 6.00 -14.91 0.24
CA LEU A 178 4.76 -15.53 0.70
C LEU A 178 4.99 -16.97 1.12
N LEU A 179 4.33 -17.38 2.19
CA LEU A 179 4.33 -18.73 2.74
C LEU A 179 2.88 -19.23 2.83
N LEU A 180 2.58 -20.32 2.15
CA LEU A 180 1.29 -20.99 2.15
C LEU A 180 1.42 -22.36 2.81
N ARG A 181 0.55 -22.63 3.80
CA ARG A 181 0.38 -23.94 4.42
C ARG A 181 -0.89 -24.60 3.90
N GLN A 182 -0.72 -25.74 3.25
CA GLN A 182 -1.79 -26.56 2.68
C GLN A 182 -1.91 -27.86 3.47
N TRP A 183 -3.09 -28.14 4.02
CA TRP A 183 -3.36 -29.42 4.66
C TRP A 183 -3.23 -30.59 3.69
N GLU A 184 -2.54 -31.64 4.12
CA GLU A 184 -2.50 -32.90 3.40
C GLU A 184 -3.79 -33.66 3.74
N THR A 185 -4.60 -33.99 2.73
CA THR A 185 -5.84 -34.76 2.92
C THR A 185 -5.49 -36.18 3.42
N GLU A 186 -6.30 -36.72 4.34
CA GLU A 186 -6.10 -37.97 5.11
C GLU A 186 -5.71 -39.26 4.31
N ASP A 187 -5.74 -39.25 2.98
CA ASP A 187 -5.43 -40.41 2.13
C ASP A 187 -4.00 -40.97 2.27
N GLY A 188 -3.11 -40.28 3.01
CA GLY A 188 -1.75 -40.72 3.33
C GLY A 188 -1.61 -41.50 4.65
N MET A 189 -2.63 -41.59 5.50
CA MET A 189 -2.57 -42.33 6.78
C MET A 189 -2.79 -43.85 6.60
N THR A 190 -2.08 -44.45 5.66
CA THR A 190 -1.86 -45.91 5.62
C THR A 190 -0.39 -46.19 5.85
N GLY A 191 0.05 -46.00 7.10
CA GLY A 191 1.42 -46.27 7.46
C GLY A 191 1.61 -46.23 8.97
N ASP A 192 1.84 -47.41 9.53
CA ASP A 192 2.36 -47.66 10.87
C ASP A 192 3.73 -46.95 11.06
N SER A 193 3.73 -45.63 11.27
CA SER A 193 4.95 -44.87 11.52
C SER A 193 4.68 -43.77 12.54
N LEU A 194 5.35 -43.86 13.69
CA LEU A 194 5.31 -42.90 14.81
C LEU A 194 6.02 -41.56 14.50
N GLU A 195 6.22 -41.23 13.23
CA GLU A 195 6.86 -39.98 12.81
C GLU A 195 5.83 -38.85 12.83
N PHE A 196 6.07 -37.83 13.67
CA PHE A 196 5.30 -36.59 13.68
C PHE A 196 5.58 -35.79 12.38
N ARG A 197 4.89 -36.15 11.30
CA ARG A 197 4.85 -35.32 10.10
C ARG A 197 3.80 -34.22 10.33
N PRO A 198 4.11 -32.94 10.07
CA PRO A 198 3.08 -31.90 10.12
C PRO A 198 1.98 -32.28 9.13
N ALA A 199 0.71 -32.16 9.54
CA ALA A 199 -0.44 -32.48 8.69
C ALA A 199 -0.64 -31.51 7.51
N PHE A 200 0.35 -30.65 7.24
CA PHE A 200 0.36 -29.68 6.16
C PHE A 200 1.70 -29.66 5.44
N ARG A 201 1.65 -29.40 4.13
CA ARG A 201 2.80 -29.02 3.31
C ARG A 201 2.93 -27.51 3.28
N THR A 202 4.18 -27.04 3.27
CA THR A 202 4.48 -25.61 3.23
C THR A 202 5.10 -25.25 1.89
N PHE A 203 4.57 -24.22 1.26
CA PHE A 203 5.04 -23.69 -0.02
C PHE A 203 5.48 -22.25 0.17
N ARG A 204 6.68 -21.89 -0.28
CA ARG A 204 7.18 -20.53 -0.22
C ARG A 204 7.40 -19.97 -1.62
N MET A 205 6.81 -18.81 -1.87
CA MET A 205 7.02 -18.05 -3.09
C MET A 205 7.83 -16.80 -2.77
N GLN A 206 9.01 -16.69 -3.38
CA GLN A 206 9.81 -15.48 -3.37
C GLN A 206 9.85 -14.91 -4.78
N SER A 207 9.51 -13.63 -4.93
CA SER A 207 9.50 -12.98 -6.24
C SER A 207 9.93 -11.52 -6.14
N GLN A 208 10.67 -11.08 -7.16
CA GLN A 208 11.02 -9.69 -7.37
C GLN A 208 10.80 -9.34 -8.83
N ARG A 209 9.95 -8.36 -9.11
CA ARG A 209 9.52 -8.02 -10.47
C ARG A 209 9.44 -6.51 -10.69
N ARG A 210 9.74 -6.08 -11.92
CA ARG A 210 9.40 -4.75 -12.42
C ARG A 210 7.95 -4.69 -12.90
N MET A 211 7.28 -3.62 -12.55
CA MET A 211 5.85 -3.43 -12.74
C MET A 211 5.60 -2.19 -13.60
N ARG A 212 4.48 -2.20 -14.31
CA ARG A 212 3.96 -1.06 -15.06
C ARG A 212 2.66 -0.61 -14.39
N SER A 213 2.49 0.71 -14.27
CA SER A 213 1.24 1.29 -13.77
C SER A 213 0.10 1.04 -14.76
N GLY A 214 -1.09 0.73 -14.26
CA GLY A 214 -2.31 0.47 -15.03
C GLY A 214 -2.39 -0.94 -15.65
N GLU A 215 -1.41 -1.81 -15.44
CA GLU A 215 -1.41 -3.18 -15.94
C GLU A 215 -1.56 -4.18 -14.79
N ILE A 216 -2.32 -5.25 -15.01
CA ILE A 216 -2.38 -6.40 -14.09
C ILE A 216 -1.15 -7.27 -14.33
N HIS A 217 -0.39 -7.52 -13.27
CA HIS A 217 0.77 -8.42 -13.30
C HIS A 217 0.45 -9.70 -12.57
N TYR A 218 0.69 -10.83 -13.23
CA TYR A 218 0.65 -12.15 -12.62
C TYR A 218 2.05 -12.57 -12.16
N LEU A 219 2.17 -12.96 -10.89
CA LEU A 219 3.34 -13.67 -10.37
C LEU A 219 3.00 -15.16 -10.31
N ASP A 220 3.78 -15.94 -11.04
CA ASP A 220 3.55 -17.37 -11.20
C ASP A 220 4.31 -18.17 -10.15
N HIS A 221 3.61 -19.08 -9.49
CA HIS A 221 4.19 -20.12 -8.66
C HIS A 221 3.28 -21.36 -8.73
N PRO A 222 3.82 -22.61 -8.70
CA PRO A 222 3.03 -23.82 -8.97
C PRO A 222 1.76 -23.98 -8.12
N ILE A 223 1.80 -23.50 -6.88
CA ILE A 223 0.67 -23.51 -5.92
C ILE A 223 0.12 -22.12 -5.63
N ILE A 224 0.95 -21.07 -5.68
CA ILE A 224 0.59 -19.73 -5.21
C ILE A 224 0.44 -18.87 -6.46
N GLY A 225 -0.72 -18.24 -6.63
CA GLY A 225 -0.93 -17.23 -7.66
C GLY A 225 -1.08 -15.87 -7.03
N VAL A 226 -0.48 -14.85 -7.65
CA VAL A 226 -0.71 -13.46 -7.25
C VAL A 226 -1.04 -12.63 -8.48
N LEU A 227 -2.19 -11.96 -8.45
CA LEU A 227 -2.49 -10.83 -9.32
C LEU A 227 -2.20 -9.55 -8.56
N PHE A 228 -1.48 -8.64 -9.19
CA PHE A 228 -1.11 -7.37 -8.61
C PHE A 228 -1.35 -6.24 -9.60
N LEU A 229 -1.99 -5.17 -9.14
CA LEU A 229 -2.25 -3.96 -9.91
C LEU A 229 -1.68 -2.75 -9.17
N ALA A 230 -1.05 -1.86 -9.92
CA ALA A 230 -0.61 -0.56 -9.44
C ALA A 230 -1.27 0.52 -10.29
N SER A 231 -2.06 1.39 -9.68
CA SER A 231 -2.75 2.50 -10.36
C SER A 231 -2.30 3.81 -9.76
N ARG A 232 -1.97 4.80 -10.59
CA ARG A 232 -1.64 6.15 -10.09
C ARG A 232 -2.88 6.75 -9.41
N TYR A 233 -2.70 7.34 -8.24
CA TYR A 233 -3.78 7.98 -7.49
C TYR A 233 -3.54 9.48 -7.43
N GLU A 234 -4.56 10.24 -7.81
CA GLU A 234 -4.56 11.70 -7.71
C GLU A 234 -5.34 12.10 -6.46
N LEU A 235 -4.74 12.96 -5.64
CA LEU A 235 -5.40 13.48 -4.44
C LEU A 235 -6.67 14.22 -4.86
N PRO A 236 -7.84 13.93 -4.26
CA PRO A 236 -9.03 14.72 -4.49
C PRO A 236 -8.72 16.18 -4.19
N THR A 237 -8.95 17.06 -5.15
CA THR A 237 -8.89 18.50 -4.88
C THR A 237 -10.03 18.83 -3.94
N GLU A 238 -9.72 19.45 -2.79
CA GLU A 238 -10.73 19.90 -1.83
C GLU A 238 -11.78 20.72 -2.60
N PRO A 239 -13.09 20.42 -2.46
CA PRO A 239 -14.10 21.20 -3.15
C PRO A 239 -13.96 22.65 -2.69
N GLU A 240 -13.77 23.57 -3.63
CA GLU A 240 -13.72 25.00 -3.31
C GLU A 240 -14.94 25.33 -2.45
N PRO A 241 -14.76 26.04 -1.31
CA PRO A 241 -15.90 26.42 -0.49
C PRO A 241 -16.87 27.17 -1.40
N VAL A 242 -18.07 26.62 -1.53
CA VAL A 242 -19.17 27.31 -2.21
C VAL A 242 -19.32 28.61 -1.43
N GLU A 243 -18.84 29.72 -2.01
CA GLU A 243 -19.10 31.04 -1.44
C GLU A 243 -20.61 31.14 -1.33
N ASP A 244 -21.10 31.18 -0.09
CA ASP A 244 -22.48 31.48 0.21
C ASP A 244 -22.75 32.83 -0.46
N GLU A 245 -23.38 32.81 -1.63
CA GLU A 245 -23.96 34.01 -2.22
C GLU A 245 -25.07 34.44 -1.26
N THR A 246 -24.69 35.19 -0.23
CA THR A 246 -25.62 35.94 0.60
C THR A 246 -26.51 36.71 -0.37
N PRO A 247 -27.84 36.53 -0.31
CA PRO A 247 -28.74 37.34 -1.12
C PRO A 247 -28.47 38.80 -0.76
N VAL A 248 -27.97 39.56 -1.73
CA VAL A 248 -28.02 41.02 -1.69
C VAL A 248 -29.50 41.36 -1.82
N ASP A 249 -30.19 41.37 -0.68
CA ASP A 249 -31.56 41.84 -0.61
C ASP A 249 -31.56 43.33 -0.97
N GLY A 250 -32.10 43.57 -2.17
CA GLY A 250 -32.29 44.89 -2.73
C GLY A 250 -33.15 45.77 -1.83
N GLU A 251 -32.67 46.98 -1.63
CA GLU A 251 -33.42 48.24 -1.72
C GLU A 251 -34.95 48.08 -1.70
N VAL A 252 -35.55 48.02 -0.51
CA VAL A 252 -36.99 48.22 -0.34
C VAL A 252 -37.27 49.72 -0.47
N GLU A 253 -37.68 50.09 -1.68
CA GLU A 253 -38.23 51.39 -2.04
C GLU A 253 -39.37 51.78 -1.08
N SER A 254 -39.29 53.03 -0.64
CA SER A 254 -40.16 53.65 0.36
C SER A 254 -41.53 53.99 -0.21
N GLN A 255 -42.61 53.57 0.47
CA GLN A 255 -43.96 54.10 0.25
C GLN A 255 -44.42 54.97 1.43
N PRO A 256 -45.16 56.07 1.19
CA PRO A 256 -45.51 57.02 2.24
C PRO A 256 -46.80 56.65 2.98
N LYS A 257 -46.72 56.86 4.30
CA LYS A 257 -47.75 57.19 5.30
C LYS A 257 -49.18 57.46 4.77
N GLN A 258 -50.15 56.67 5.23
CA GLN A 258 -51.53 57.12 5.45
C GLN A 258 -52.02 56.74 6.86
N GLU A 259 -52.68 57.70 7.48
CA GLU A 259 -53.14 57.78 8.87
C GLU A 259 -54.40 56.95 9.18
N PRO A 260 -54.76 56.79 10.48
CA PRO A 260 -55.76 55.82 10.92
C PRO A 260 -57.18 56.39 10.89
N VAL A 261 -58.17 55.55 10.58
CA VAL A 261 -59.58 55.86 10.87
C VAL A 261 -60.24 54.68 11.59
N SER A 262 -60.88 55.06 12.69
CA SER A 262 -61.47 54.28 13.76
C SER A 262 -62.76 53.52 13.40
N THR A 263 -63.11 52.64 14.35
CA THR A 263 -64.45 52.28 14.87
C THR A 263 -65.30 51.21 14.18
N SER A 264 -65.50 50.14 14.96
CA SER A 264 -66.78 49.55 15.41
C SER A 264 -67.73 48.95 14.37
N SER A 265 -67.91 47.62 14.44
CA SER A 265 -69.09 46.99 15.04
C SER A 265 -68.98 45.46 15.03
#